data_AF-A0A522AML5-F1
#
_entry.id   AF-A0A522AML5-F1
#
_cell.length_a   1.000
_cell.length_b   1.000
_cell.length_c   1.000
_cell.angle_alpha   90.00
_cell.angle_beta   90.00
_cell.angle_gamma   90.00
#
_symmetry.space_group_name_H-M   'P 1'
#
loop_
_entity.id
_entity.type
_entity.pdbx_description
1 polymer ?
#
loop_
_entity_poly.entity_id
_entity_poly.type
_entity_poly.pdbx_seq_one_letter_code
_entity_poly.pdbx_strand_id
1 'polypeptide(L)'
;MSSGPISRSPDLRKLVDQGFELEIRAGHLVVTGIPYATTDRTVARGALVKELNLNGDVTGMPGNHVAMWAGSLPCDPAGVPLTGMVNGSTQREIAPGLIVDHTFSSKPEVVDPDYFEFVTRYVDMLEGPAQA
;
A
#
# COMPACT_ATOMS: atom_id res chain seq x y z
N MET A 1 -1.43 -19.45 -21.61
CA MET A 1 -1.94 -18.52 -20.58
C MET A 1 -0.82 -18.31 -19.58
N SER A 2 -0.06 -17.22 -19.71
CA SER A 2 1.01 -16.90 -18.76
C SER A 2 0.36 -16.41 -17.46
N SER A 3 0.45 -17.23 -16.43
CA SER A 3 0.19 -16.83 -15.04
C SER A 3 1.07 -15.63 -14.69
N GLY A 4 0.47 -14.45 -14.50
CA GLY A 4 1.21 -13.23 -14.13
C GLY A 4 1.83 -13.34 -12.72
N PRO A 5 2.69 -12.38 -12.32
CA PRO A 5 3.44 -12.48 -11.06
C PRO A 5 2.57 -12.68 -9.82
N ILE A 6 1.34 -12.14 -9.81
CA ILE A 6 0.34 -12.36 -8.75
C ILE A 6 0.13 -13.87 -8.52
N SER A 7 -0.17 -14.61 -9.58
CA SER A 7 -0.47 -16.05 -9.49
C SER A 7 0.76 -16.95 -9.27
N ARG A 8 1.98 -16.41 -9.43
CA ARG A 8 3.24 -17.16 -9.25
C ARG A 8 3.90 -16.88 -7.92
N SER A 9 3.57 -15.77 -7.29
CA SER A 9 4.14 -15.34 -6.00
C SER A 9 3.21 -15.76 -4.86
N PRO A 10 3.65 -16.61 -3.91
CA PRO A 10 2.79 -17.08 -2.82
C PRO A 10 2.29 -15.97 -1.89
N ASP A 11 3.12 -14.96 -1.63
CA ASP A 11 2.79 -13.77 -0.84
C ASP A 11 1.67 -12.92 -1.49
N LEU A 12 1.76 -12.66 -2.80
CA LEU A 12 0.71 -11.94 -3.53
C LEU A 12 -0.59 -12.75 -3.63
N ARG A 13 -0.50 -14.08 -3.79
CA ARG A 13 -1.68 -14.96 -3.73
C ARG A 13 -2.37 -14.88 -2.38
N LYS A 14 -1.60 -14.91 -1.29
CA LYS A 14 -2.13 -14.83 0.07
C LYS A 14 -2.88 -13.51 0.30
N LEU A 15 -2.41 -12.40 -0.26
CA LEU A 15 -3.15 -11.13 -0.24
C LEU A 15 -4.50 -11.24 -0.97
N VAL A 16 -4.52 -11.79 -2.19
CA VAL A 16 -5.77 -12.01 -2.93
C VAL A 16 -6.72 -12.93 -2.16
N ASP A 17 -6.21 -14.00 -1.56
CA ASP A 17 -7.00 -14.95 -0.76
C ASP A 17 -7.60 -14.29 0.50
N GLN A 18 -6.97 -13.23 1.02
CA GLN A 18 -7.51 -12.41 2.11
C GLN A 18 -8.49 -11.32 1.63
N GLY A 19 -8.74 -11.23 0.33
CA GLY A 19 -9.69 -10.29 -0.26
C GLY A 19 -9.08 -8.96 -0.69
N PHE A 20 -7.74 -8.83 -0.72
CA PHE A 20 -7.10 -7.63 -1.25
C PHE A 20 -7.26 -7.55 -2.77
N GLU A 21 -7.62 -6.36 -3.25
CA GLU A 21 -7.64 -6.04 -4.68
C GLU A 21 -6.24 -5.62 -5.13
N LEU A 22 -5.57 -6.47 -5.91
CA LEU A 22 -4.21 -6.24 -6.37
C LEU A 22 -4.14 -5.96 -7.87
N GLU A 23 -3.26 -5.04 -8.24
CA GLU A 23 -2.86 -4.83 -9.62
C GLU A 23 -1.35 -4.62 -9.73
N ILE A 24 -0.75 -5.11 -10.82
CA ILE A 24 0.62 -4.79 -11.17
C ILE A 24 0.62 -3.77 -12.30
N ARG A 25 1.08 -2.55 -12.04
CA ARG A 25 1.17 -1.46 -13.02
C ARG A 25 2.60 -0.94 -13.12
N ALA A 26 3.20 -1.04 -14.31
CA ALA A 26 4.51 -0.46 -14.62
C ALA A 26 5.59 -0.75 -13.54
N GLY A 27 5.68 -2.00 -13.07
CA GLY A 27 6.65 -2.39 -12.04
C GLY A 27 6.26 -2.04 -10.60
N HIS A 28 5.00 -1.69 -10.35
CA HIS A 28 4.47 -1.41 -9.01
C HIS A 28 3.35 -2.39 -8.66
N LEU A 29 3.33 -2.84 -7.41
CA LEU A 29 2.17 -3.41 -6.76
C LEU A 29 1.25 -2.28 -6.32
N VAL A 30 0.00 -2.33 -6.76
CA VAL A 30 -1.07 -1.41 -6.40
C VAL A 30 -2.13 -2.21 -5.66
N VAL A 31 -2.43 -1.82 -4.43
CA VAL A 31 -3.48 -2.41 -3.59
C VAL A 31 -4.59 -1.39 -3.46
N THR A 32 -5.74 -1.64 -4.09
CA THR A 32 -6.84 -0.67 -4.15
C THR A 32 -7.87 -0.92 -3.06
N GLY A 33 -8.71 0.09 -2.84
CA GLY A 33 -9.90 -0.05 -2.01
C GLY A 33 -9.62 -0.01 -0.50
N ILE A 34 -8.43 0.39 -0.07
CA ILE A 34 -8.07 0.46 1.35
C ILE A 34 -8.91 1.56 2.03
N PRO A 35 -9.82 1.23 2.97
CA PRO A 35 -10.58 2.20 3.73
C PRO A 35 -9.68 2.99 4.68
N TYR A 36 -9.93 4.28 4.83
CA TYR A 36 -9.21 5.13 5.77
C TYR A 36 -10.09 6.30 6.21
N ALA A 37 -9.85 6.82 7.41
CA ALA A 37 -10.56 7.99 7.91
C ALA A 37 -9.98 9.29 7.30
N THR A 38 -10.87 10.22 6.96
CA THR A 38 -10.52 11.56 6.47
C THR A 38 -10.74 12.63 7.54
N THR A 39 -10.14 13.80 7.38
CA THR A 39 -10.29 14.95 8.29
C THR A 39 -11.74 15.38 8.50
N ASP A 40 -12.63 15.06 7.55
CA ASP A 40 -14.07 15.32 7.63
C ASP A 40 -14.81 14.29 8.51
N ARG A 41 -14.07 13.37 9.14
CA ARG A 41 -14.59 12.22 9.92
C ARG A 41 -15.51 11.33 9.09
N THR A 42 -15.08 11.08 7.86
CA THR A 42 -15.72 10.14 6.93
C THR A 42 -14.74 9.06 6.51
N VAL A 43 -15.27 7.94 6.00
CA VAL A 43 -14.43 6.87 5.45
C VAL A 43 -14.32 7.05 3.94
N ALA A 44 -13.09 7.20 3.45
CA ALA A 44 -12.76 7.17 2.03
C ALA A 44 -12.01 5.87 1.69
N ARG A 45 -11.77 5.64 0.40
CA ARG A 45 -10.95 4.51 -0.08
C ARG A 45 -9.79 5.02 -0.92
N GLY A 46 -8.59 4.56 -0.61
CA GLY A 46 -7.37 4.91 -1.31
C GLY A 46 -6.67 3.68 -1.89
N ALA A 47 -5.45 3.88 -2.37
CA ALA A 47 -4.61 2.79 -2.84
C ALA A 47 -3.19 2.88 -2.27
N LEU A 48 -2.73 1.75 -1.74
CA LEU A 48 -1.35 1.56 -1.32
C LEU A 48 -0.52 1.13 -2.53
N VAL A 49 0.58 1.83 -2.79
CA VAL A 49 1.43 1.57 -3.96
C VAL A 49 2.86 1.31 -3.51
N LYS A 50 3.47 0.25 -4.06
CA LYS A 50 4.81 -0.18 -3.72
C LYS A 50 5.57 -0.65 -4.95
N GLU A 51 6.82 -0.25 -5.10
CA GLU A 51 7.71 -0.81 -6.12
C GLU A 51 7.81 -2.34 -5.98
N LEU A 52 7.64 -3.04 -7.09
CA LEU A 52 7.64 -4.49 -7.15
C LEU A 52 9.03 -5.00 -7.56
N ASN A 53 9.67 -5.72 -6.66
CA ASN A 53 10.91 -6.41 -6.89
C ASN A 53 10.59 -7.84 -7.38
N LEU A 54 11.02 -8.17 -8.60
CA LEU A 54 10.77 -9.47 -9.21
C LEU A 54 12.10 -10.18 -9.49
N ASN A 55 12.17 -11.45 -9.09
CA ASN A 55 13.19 -12.38 -9.53
C ASN A 55 12.59 -13.32 -10.58
N GLY A 56 12.70 -12.93 -11.85
CA GLY A 56 11.92 -13.54 -12.93
C GLY A 56 10.44 -13.16 -12.79
N ASP A 57 9.57 -14.15 -12.60
CA ASP A 57 8.11 -13.95 -12.47
C ASP A 57 7.60 -14.16 -11.03
N VAL A 58 8.50 -14.17 -10.04
CA VAL A 58 8.18 -14.35 -8.61
C VAL A 58 8.71 -13.15 -7.83
N THR A 59 7.99 -12.72 -6.79
CA THR A 59 8.42 -11.65 -5.90
C THR A 59 9.75 -11.97 -5.22
N GLY A 60 10.61 -10.95 -5.16
CA GLY A 60 11.70 -10.88 -4.20
C GLY A 60 11.28 -10.10 -2.96
N MET A 61 12.20 -9.94 -2.00
CA MET A 61 11.96 -9.12 -0.82
C MET A 61 11.75 -7.64 -1.20
N PRO A 62 10.84 -6.90 -0.54
CA PRO A 62 10.67 -5.46 -0.74
C PRO A 62 11.99 -4.70 -0.49
N GLY A 63 12.38 -3.82 -1.42
CA GLY A 63 13.70 -3.17 -1.36
C GLY A 63 13.88 -2.11 -0.27
N ASN A 64 12.79 -1.51 0.21
CA ASN A 64 12.79 -0.55 1.31
C ASN A 64 11.44 -0.57 2.05
N HIS A 65 11.28 0.21 3.11
CA HIS A 65 10.05 0.27 3.91
C HIS A 65 9.10 1.40 3.49
N VAL A 66 9.43 2.18 2.44
CA VAL A 66 8.62 3.32 1.99
C VAL A 66 7.42 2.82 1.20
N ALA A 67 6.22 3.29 1.54
CA ALA A 67 5.01 3.10 0.75
C ALA A 67 4.65 4.40 0.02
N MET A 68 3.97 4.29 -1.10
CA MET A 68 3.31 5.41 -1.77
C MET A 68 1.80 5.28 -1.58
N TRP A 69 1.10 6.40 -1.58
CA TRP A 69 -0.31 6.44 -1.29
C TRP A 69 -1.04 7.32 -2.29
N ALA A 70 -2.08 6.76 -2.90
CA ALA A 70 -3.03 7.48 -3.73
C ALA A 70 -4.33 7.67 -2.95
N GLY A 71 -4.67 8.92 -2.67
CA GLY A 71 -5.75 9.30 -1.76
C GLY A 71 -5.37 10.48 -0.89
N SER A 72 -6.36 11.09 -0.25
CA SER A 72 -6.11 12.14 0.74
C SER A 72 -5.35 11.61 1.96
N LEU A 73 -4.79 12.52 2.75
CA LEU A 73 -4.01 12.17 3.93
C LEU A 73 -4.91 11.49 4.98
N PRO A 74 -4.57 10.26 5.42
CA PRO A 74 -5.33 9.57 6.46
C PRO A 74 -5.27 10.29 7.81
N CYS A 75 -6.31 10.16 8.61
CA CYS A 75 -6.40 10.73 9.95
C CYS A 75 -6.77 9.69 11.02
N ASP A 76 -6.65 10.10 12.27
CA ASP A 76 -7.18 9.38 13.42
C ASP A 76 -8.72 9.55 13.53
N PRO A 77 -9.40 8.86 14.47
CA PRO A 77 -10.85 8.98 14.65
C PRO A 77 -11.32 10.39 15.07
N ALA A 78 -10.41 11.23 15.60
CA ALA A 78 -10.71 12.61 15.94
C ALA A 78 -10.58 13.57 14.73
N GLY A 79 -10.20 13.06 13.56
CA GLY A 79 -9.96 13.86 12.36
C GLY A 79 -8.55 14.48 12.30
N VAL A 80 -7.63 14.07 13.18
CA VAL A 80 -6.26 14.57 13.22
C VAL A 80 -5.40 13.79 12.22
N PRO A 81 -4.75 14.43 11.23
CA PRO A 81 -3.97 13.72 10.23
C PRO A 81 -2.83 12.88 10.84
N LEU A 82 -2.60 11.68 10.28
CA LEU A 82 -1.54 10.75 10.68
C LEU A 82 -0.16 11.20 10.18
N THR A 83 0.28 12.38 10.60
CA THR A 83 1.55 12.98 10.14
C THR A 83 2.79 12.18 10.52
N GLY A 84 2.72 11.37 11.59
CA GLY A 84 3.85 10.59 12.10
C GLY A 84 4.40 9.52 11.14
N MET A 85 3.59 9.05 10.20
CA MET A 85 4.04 8.11 9.15
C MET A 85 4.34 8.79 7.82
N VAL A 86 4.07 10.09 7.67
CA VAL A 86 4.27 10.82 6.42
C VAL A 86 5.74 11.10 6.20
N ASN A 87 6.27 10.61 5.07
CA ASN A 87 7.60 10.92 4.59
C ASN A 87 7.60 12.08 3.59
N GLY A 88 6.50 12.30 2.87
CA GLY A 88 6.33 13.44 1.98
C GLY A 88 4.93 13.52 1.39
N SER A 89 4.50 14.73 1.04
CA SER A 89 3.17 15.04 0.50
C SER A 89 3.30 15.83 -0.79
N THR A 90 3.72 15.15 -1.85
CA THR A 90 3.89 15.73 -3.18
C THR A 90 3.18 14.84 -4.17
N GLN A 91 2.13 15.36 -4.80
CA GLN A 91 1.44 14.65 -5.86
C GLN A 91 2.40 14.43 -7.04
N ARG A 92 2.49 13.18 -7.50
CA ARG A 92 3.32 12.81 -8.63
C ARG A 92 2.71 11.65 -9.41
N GLU A 93 2.81 11.71 -10.72
CA GLU A 93 2.54 10.59 -11.60
C GLU A 93 3.81 9.73 -11.71
N ILE A 94 3.76 8.50 -11.18
CA ILE A 94 4.91 7.59 -11.16
C ILE A 94 4.92 6.61 -12.34
N ALA A 95 3.76 6.47 -13.00
CA ALA A 95 3.57 5.77 -14.26
C ALA A 95 2.30 6.31 -14.93
N PRO A 96 2.10 6.11 -16.25
CA PRO A 96 0.90 6.60 -16.95
C PRO A 96 -0.40 6.19 -16.24
N GLY A 97 -1.14 7.17 -15.73
CA GLY A 97 -2.40 6.97 -15.00
C GLY A 97 -2.25 6.43 -13.57
N LEU A 98 -1.04 6.39 -13.00
CA LEU A 98 -0.77 6.04 -11.61
C LEU A 98 -0.21 7.25 -10.86
N ILE A 99 -1.11 7.96 -10.19
CA ILE A 99 -0.83 9.18 -9.43
C ILE A 99 -0.83 8.82 -7.95
N VAL A 100 0.18 9.28 -7.22
CA VAL A 100 0.28 9.15 -5.76
C VAL A 100 0.40 10.54 -5.15
N ASP A 101 -0.25 10.75 -4.01
CA ASP A 101 -0.36 12.03 -3.32
C ASP A 101 0.63 12.14 -2.16
N HIS A 102 0.93 11.00 -1.54
CA HIS A 102 1.78 10.92 -0.36
C HIS A 102 2.77 9.77 -0.45
N THR A 103 3.84 9.87 0.34
CA THR A 103 4.72 8.76 0.67
C THR A 103 4.73 8.57 2.17
N PHE A 104 4.70 7.31 2.60
CA PHE A 104 4.75 6.93 4.00
C PHE A 104 6.04 6.17 4.30
N SER A 105 6.56 6.37 5.50
CA SER A 105 7.72 5.65 6.01
C SER A 105 7.46 5.27 7.46
N SER A 106 7.14 4.00 7.66
CA SER A 106 7.04 3.37 8.97
C SER A 106 8.01 2.19 8.97
N LYS A 107 9.18 2.39 9.60
CA LYS A 107 10.22 1.37 9.66
C LYS A 107 9.88 0.37 10.77
N PRO A 108 9.61 -0.91 10.45
CA PRO A 108 9.39 -1.92 11.47
C PRO A 108 10.70 -2.29 12.19
N GLU A 109 10.60 -2.86 13.39
CA GLU A 109 11.77 -3.40 14.12
C GLU A 109 12.41 -4.57 13.37
N VAL A 110 11.58 -5.40 12.75
CA VAL A 110 11.97 -6.51 11.86
C VAL A 110 11.55 -6.15 10.45
N VAL A 111 12.46 -6.26 9.49
CA VAL A 111 12.16 -5.93 8.09
C VAL A 111 11.10 -6.90 7.55
N ASP A 112 10.13 -6.37 6.79
CA ASP A 112 9.09 -7.18 6.16
C ASP A 112 9.74 -8.21 5.20
N PRO A 113 9.54 -9.52 5.43
CA PRO A 113 10.20 -10.56 4.64
C PRO A 113 9.67 -10.66 3.21
N ASP A 114 8.42 -10.25 2.98
CA ASP A 114 7.73 -10.34 1.70
C ASP A 114 6.69 -9.22 1.53
N TYR A 115 5.97 -9.23 0.39
CA TYR A 115 4.94 -8.23 0.11
C TYR A 115 3.67 -8.44 0.92
N PHE A 116 3.41 -9.64 1.42
CA PHE A 116 2.24 -9.91 2.25
C PHE A 116 2.37 -9.15 3.56
N GLU A 117 3.46 -9.34 4.30
CA GLU A 117 3.71 -8.66 5.59
C GLU A 117 3.82 -7.14 5.42
N PHE A 118 4.45 -6.67 4.33
CA PHE A 118 4.54 -5.24 4.04
C PHE A 118 3.16 -4.60 3.84
N VAL A 119 2.30 -5.23 3.02
CA VAL A 119 0.98 -4.69 2.68
C VAL A 119 0.06 -4.73 3.90
N THR A 120 -0.06 -5.88 4.58
CA THR A 120 -0.94 -6.00 5.75
C THR A 120 -0.59 -4.99 6.83
N ARG A 121 0.70 -4.82 7.14
CA ARG A 121 1.15 -3.83 8.13
C ARG A 121 0.74 -2.41 7.79
N TYR A 122 0.93 -1.98 6.55
CA TYR A 122 0.52 -0.63 6.13
C TYR A 122 -1.00 -0.48 6.10
N VAL A 123 -1.72 -1.51 5.65
CA VAL A 123 -3.18 -1.53 5.65
C VAL A 123 -3.70 -1.39 7.09
N ASP A 124 -3.17 -2.15 8.04
CA ASP A 124 -3.59 -2.08 9.45
C ASP A 124 -3.41 -0.67 10.03
N MET A 125 -2.31 0.01 9.69
CA MET A 125 -2.05 1.40 10.09
C MET A 125 -3.05 2.40 9.49
N LEU A 126 -3.55 2.12 8.28
CA LEU A 126 -4.43 3.00 7.51
C LEU A 126 -5.92 2.77 7.86
N GLU A 127 -6.31 1.50 7.99
CA GLU A 127 -7.68 1.09 8.26
C GLU A 127 -8.06 1.23 9.74
N GLY A 128 -7.11 1.03 10.66
CA GLY A 128 -7.38 1.04 12.10
C GLY A 128 -8.22 2.24 12.57
N PRO A 129 -7.86 3.48 12.19
CA PRO A 129 -8.66 4.66 12.50
C PRO A 129 -10.05 4.72 11.87
N ALA A 130 -10.29 4.03 10.76
CA ALA A 130 -11.59 4.00 10.08
C ALA A 130 -12.60 3.03 10.72
N GLN A 131 -12.13 2.16 11.62
CA GLN A 131 -12.94 1.13 12.28
C GLN A 131 -13.32 1.47 13.73
N ALA A 132 -12.84 2.61 14.26
CA ALA A 132 -12.97 3.02 15.66
C ALA A 132 -14.19 3.92 15.96
#